data_AF-A0A7W0WFM8-F1
#
_entry.id   AF-A0A7W0WFM8-F1
#
_cell.length_a   1.000
_cell.length_b   1.000
_cell.length_c   1.000
_cell.angle_alpha   90.00
_cell.angle_beta   90.00
_cell.angle_gamma   90.00
#
_symmetry.space_group_name_H-M   'P 1'
#
loop_
_entity.id
_entity.type
_entity.pdbx_description
1 polymer ?
#
loop_
_entity_poly.entity_id
_entity_poly.type
_entity_poly.pdbx_seq_one_letter_code
_entity_poly.pdbx_strand_id
1 'polypeptide(L)'
;MPKGFRKPPPKGVVLHKTDLADGDVEARCGFAVTTLLRTILDVARSREISPEHVESAVREAVTRGLVRRKVLREEISRLEDDGRRRIAEKTIQGATTRRQRPLGFPKSET
;
A
#
# COMPACT_ATOMS: atom_id res chain seq x y z
N MET A 1 13.57 11.95 5.34
CA MET A 1 14.30 12.91 6.21
C MET A 1 15.78 12.58 6.13
N PRO A 2 16.68 13.56 6.04
CA PRO A 2 18.12 13.31 6.11
C PRO A 2 18.49 12.51 7.37
N LYS A 3 19.48 11.63 7.25
CA LYS A 3 20.05 10.95 8.41
C LYS A 3 20.55 12.02 9.38
N GLY A 4 20.01 12.03 10.60
CA GLY A 4 20.32 13.05 11.61
C GLY A 4 19.35 14.24 11.69
N PHE A 5 18.19 14.19 11.04
CA PHE A 5 17.14 15.20 11.28
C PHE A 5 16.65 15.16 12.74
N ARG A 6 16.89 16.25 13.49
CA ARG A 6 16.65 16.35 14.95
C ARG A 6 15.47 17.23 15.36
N LYS A 7 14.79 17.91 14.43
CA LYS A 7 13.65 18.77 14.79
C LYS A 7 12.53 17.90 15.37
N PRO A 8 11.97 18.23 16.55
CA PRO A 8 10.87 17.48 17.10
C PRO A 8 9.64 17.56 16.18
N PRO A 9 8.87 16.48 16.04
CA PRO A 9 7.63 16.53 15.27
C PRO A 9 6.65 17.52 15.92
N PRO A 10 5.92 18.31 15.11
CA PRO A 10 4.80 19.10 15.61
C PRO A 10 3.77 18.23 16.34
N LYS A 11 2.94 18.86 17.19
CA LYS A 11 1.83 18.17 17.86
C LYS A 11 0.94 17.49 16.82
N GLY A 12 0.65 16.20 17.02
CA GLY A 12 -0.18 15.39 16.11
C GLY A 12 0.57 14.76 14.93
N VAL A 13 1.89 14.97 14.81
CA VAL A 13 2.71 14.32 13.77
C VAL A 13 3.46 13.12 14.36
N VAL A 14 3.24 11.94 13.80
CA VAL A 14 4.01 10.73 14.12
C VAL A 14 5.05 10.50 13.03
N LEU A 15 6.31 10.34 13.41
CA LEU A 15 7.40 10.05 12.48
C LEU A 15 7.72 8.55 12.47
N HIS A 16 7.29 7.86 11.42
CA HIS A 16 7.73 6.51 11.14
C HIS A 16 9.11 6.55 10.45
N LYS A 17 10.11 5.90 11.04
CA LYS A 17 11.49 5.91 10.55
C LYS A 17 11.92 4.50 10.19
N THR A 18 12.47 4.34 9.00
CA THR A 18 13.04 3.09 8.50
C THR A 18 14.03 3.44 7.39
N ASP A 19 15.03 2.58 7.15
CA ASP A 19 15.83 2.67 5.94
C ASP A 19 15.00 2.11 4.77
N LEU A 20 14.94 2.86 3.67
CA LEU A 20 14.24 2.46 2.45
C LEU A 20 15.27 2.12 1.38
N ALA A 21 15.04 1.01 0.68
CA ALA A 21 15.81 0.69 -0.53
C ALA A 21 15.41 1.66 -1.66
N ASP A 22 16.32 1.91 -2.61
CA ASP A 22 16.04 2.83 -3.72
C ASP A 22 14.81 2.40 -4.54
N GLY A 23 14.59 1.09 -4.70
CA GLY A 23 13.41 0.54 -5.38
C GLY A 23 12.09 0.70 -4.61
N ASP A 24 12.13 1.10 -3.34
CA ASP A 24 10.97 1.37 -2.51
C ASP A 24 10.54 2.84 -2.55
N VAL A 25 11.26 3.69 -3.28
CA VAL A 25 11.02 5.13 -3.36
C VAL A 25 10.74 5.53 -4.82
N GLU A 26 9.74 6.40 -5.02
CA GLU A 26 9.43 7.01 -6.30
C GLU A 26 9.32 8.54 -6.17
N ALA A 27 9.58 9.26 -7.26
CA ALA A 27 9.38 10.70 -7.32
C ALA A 27 7.94 11.00 -7.74
N ARG A 28 7.23 11.80 -6.93
CA ARG A 28 5.86 12.23 -7.22
C ARG A 28 5.69 13.70 -6.86
N CYS A 29 5.33 14.51 -7.86
CA CYS A 29 5.13 15.96 -7.69
C CYS A 29 6.32 16.68 -7.02
N GLY A 30 7.56 16.27 -7.29
CA GLY A 30 8.77 16.84 -6.68
C GLY A 30 9.12 16.31 -5.29
N PHE A 31 8.37 15.33 -4.77
CA PHE A 31 8.63 14.68 -3.48
C PHE A 31 9.04 13.22 -3.66
N ALA A 32 9.93 12.75 -2.79
CA ALA A 32 10.21 11.32 -2.64
C ALA A 32 9.10 10.69 -1.79
N VAL A 33 8.38 9.74 -2.37
CA VAL A 33 7.32 8.97 -1.69
C VAL A 33 7.65 7.49 -1.78
N THR A 34 7.04 6.67 -0.93
CA THR A 34 7.14 5.21 -1.05
C THR A 34 6.42 4.74 -2.31
N THR A 35 6.94 3.71 -2.98
CA THR A 35 6.20 3.04 -4.05
C THR A 35 4.88 2.50 -3.51
N LEU A 36 3.91 2.26 -4.39
CA LEU A 36 2.60 1.77 -3.94
C LEU A 36 2.71 0.41 -3.24
N LEU A 37 3.52 -0.53 -3.77
CA LEU A 37 3.76 -1.81 -3.10
C LEU A 37 4.33 -1.59 -1.71
N ARG A 38 5.35 -0.74 -1.57
CA ARG A 38 5.97 -0.43 -0.28
C ARG A 38 4.95 0.15 0.70
N THR A 39 4.16 1.11 0.25
CA THR A 39 3.12 1.79 1.05
C THR A 39 2.12 0.78 1.61
N ILE A 40 1.65 -0.17 0.79
CA ILE A 40 0.72 -1.22 1.25
C ILE A 40 1.38 -2.10 2.32
N LEU A 41 2.67 -2.43 2.17
CA LEU A 41 3.40 -3.21 3.18
C LEU A 41 3.63 -2.44 4.47
N ASP A 42 3.91 -1.13 4.40
CA ASP A 42 4.05 -0.28 5.59
C ASP A 42 2.71 -0.20 6.35
N VAL A 43 1.60 -0.04 5.63
CA VAL A 43 0.24 -0.10 6.21
C VAL A 43 -0.03 -1.46 6.86
N ALA A 44 0.34 -2.55 6.18
CA ALA A 44 0.13 -3.91 6.69
C ALA A 44 1.07 -4.30 7.83
N ARG A 45 2.16 -3.57 8.07
CA ARG A 45 3.09 -3.78 9.20
C ARG A 45 2.76 -2.89 10.39
N SER A 46 2.12 -1.74 10.16
CA SER A 46 1.83 -0.77 11.20
C SER A 46 0.77 -1.28 12.17
N ARG A 47 1.11 -1.36 13.45
CA ARG A 47 0.17 -1.70 14.53
C ARG A 47 -0.86 -0.61 14.79
N GLU A 48 -0.52 0.64 14.49
CA GLU A 48 -1.33 1.83 14.72
C GLU A 48 -2.47 1.98 13.70
N ILE A 49 -2.38 1.27 12.58
CA ILE A 49 -3.38 1.32 11.53
C ILE A 49 -4.42 0.21 11.71
N SER A 50 -5.69 0.60 11.71
CA SER A 50 -6.83 -0.31 11.84
C SER A 50 -6.83 -1.36 10.72
N PRO A 51 -7.21 -2.63 10.99
CA PRO A 51 -7.20 -3.69 9.99
C PRO A 51 -8.06 -3.40 8.75
N GLU A 52 -9.11 -2.60 8.87
CA GLU A 52 -9.99 -2.20 7.76
C GLU A 52 -9.25 -1.36 6.70
N HIS A 53 -8.24 -0.59 7.12
CA HIS A 53 -7.39 0.16 6.18
C HIS A 53 -6.45 -0.76 5.41
N VAL A 54 -5.97 -1.85 6.04
CA VAL A 54 -5.19 -2.89 5.36
C VAL A 54 -6.05 -3.56 4.29
N GLU A 55 -7.29 -3.92 4.65
CA GLU A 55 -8.26 -4.46 3.69
C GLU A 55 -8.50 -3.49 2.52
N SER A 56 -8.80 -2.22 2.80
CA SER A 56 -9.12 -1.26 1.73
C SER A 56 -7.93 -1.01 0.81
N ALA A 57 -6.73 -0.82 1.36
CA ALA A 57 -5.52 -0.58 0.58
C ALA A 57 -5.21 -1.77 -0.35
N VAL A 58 -5.27 -3.00 0.18
CA VAL A 58 -5.04 -4.22 -0.61
C VAL A 58 -6.13 -4.38 -1.68
N ARG A 59 -7.40 -4.18 -1.31
CA ARG A 59 -8.54 -4.29 -2.24
C ARG A 59 -8.41 -3.31 -3.39
N GLU A 60 -8.12 -2.04 -3.11
CA GLU A 60 -7.98 -1.00 -4.13
C GLU A 60 -6.81 -1.28 -5.07
N ALA A 61 -5.64 -1.62 -4.51
CA ALA A 61 -4.45 -1.94 -5.28
C ALA A 61 -4.68 -3.10 -6.26
N VAL A 62 -5.36 -4.15 -5.81
CA VAL A 62 -5.67 -5.32 -6.64
C VAL A 62 -6.78 -5.05 -7.65
N THR A 63 -7.86 -4.37 -7.23
CA THR A 63 -9.03 -4.12 -8.09
C THR A 63 -8.68 -3.19 -9.25
N ARG A 64 -7.84 -2.19 -9.00
CA ARG A 64 -7.40 -1.22 -10.01
C ARG A 64 -6.16 -1.68 -10.79
N GLY A 65 -5.62 -2.87 -10.48
CA GLY A 65 -4.44 -3.41 -11.16
C GLY A 65 -3.16 -2.60 -10.90
N LEU A 66 -3.10 -1.84 -9.81
CA LEU A 66 -1.95 -0.97 -9.49
C LEU A 66 -0.74 -1.77 -8.99
N VAL A 67 -0.96 -2.97 -8.46
CA VAL A 67 0.09 -3.91 -8.04
C VAL A 67 -0.26 -5.31 -8.53
N ARG A 68 0.75 -6.04 -9.03
CA ARG A 68 0.58 -7.43 -9.45
C ARG A 68 0.25 -8.30 -8.24
N ARG A 69 -0.88 -9.03 -8.30
CA ARG A 69 -1.35 -9.90 -7.21
C ARG A 69 -0.31 -10.92 -6.75
N LYS A 70 0.47 -11.47 -7.67
CA LYS A 70 1.52 -12.47 -7.35
C LYS A 70 2.57 -11.86 -6.43
N VAL A 71 3.11 -10.71 -6.79
CA VAL A 71 4.10 -9.97 -5.99
C VAL A 71 3.51 -9.61 -4.64
N LEU A 72 2.29 -9.08 -4.61
CA LEU A 72 1.66 -8.68 -3.35
C LEU A 72 1.46 -9.88 -2.41
N ARG A 73 1.06 -11.05 -2.93
CA ARG A 73 0.94 -12.28 -2.13
C ARG A 73 2.28 -12.76 -1.59
N GLU A 74 3.33 -12.72 -2.41
CA GLU A 74 4.69 -13.11 -2.02
C GLU A 74 5.26 -12.22 -0.91
N GLU A 75 4.97 -10.91 -0.94
CA GLU A 75 5.41 -10.00 0.13
C GLU A 75 4.56 -10.15 1.40
N ILE A 76 3.25 -10.32 1.25
CA ILE A 76 2.33 -10.45 2.40
C ILE A 76 2.55 -11.74 3.18
N SER A 77 2.95 -12.83 2.52
CA SER A 77 3.27 -14.09 3.20
C SER A 77 4.42 -13.96 4.20
N ARG A 78 5.26 -12.93 4.04
CA ARG A 78 6.41 -12.61 4.92
C ARG A 78 6.04 -11.68 6.08
N LEU A 79 4.76 -11.30 6.24
CA LEU A 79 4.33 -10.53 7.40
C LEU A 79 4.37 -11.38 8.67
N GLU A 80 4.96 -10.81 9.71
CA GLU A 80 5.04 -11.41 11.05
C GLU A 80 3.67 -11.40 11.75
N ASP A 81 2.83 -10.41 11.46
CA ASP A 81 1.49 -10.30 12.01
C ASP A 81 0.52 -11.22 11.26
N ASP A 82 0.27 -12.40 11.85
CA ASP A 82 -0.65 -13.42 11.32
C ASP A 82 -2.07 -12.88 11.06
N GLY A 83 -2.56 -11.94 11.87
CA GLY A 83 -3.89 -11.36 11.72
C GLY A 83 -3.96 -10.49 10.47
N ARG A 84 -2.99 -9.57 10.31
CA ARG A 84 -2.89 -8.72 9.12
C ARG A 84 -2.61 -9.53 7.86
N ARG A 85 -1.75 -10.56 7.94
CA ARG A 85 -1.48 -11.48 6.84
C ARG A 85 -2.77 -12.13 6.33
N ARG A 86 -3.56 -12.73 7.23
CA ARG A 86 -4.82 -13.40 6.87
C ARG A 86 -5.84 -12.45 6.24
N ILE A 87 -6.00 -11.25 6.78
CA ILE A 87 -6.91 -10.23 6.24
C ILE A 87 -6.52 -9.86 4.81
N ALA A 88 -5.23 -9.60 4.60
CA ALA A 88 -4.74 -9.21 3.29
C ALA A 88 -4.84 -10.37 2.27
N GLU A 89 -4.47 -11.59 2.64
CA GLU A 89 -4.60 -12.79 1.80
C GLU A 89 -6.06 -13.05 1.40
N LYS A 90 -6.98 -12.98 2.35
CA LYS A 90 -8.42 -13.10 2.09
C LYS A 90 -8.90 -12.04 1.11
N THR A 91 -8.44 -10.80 1.26
CA THR A 91 -8.78 -9.70 0.37
C THR A 91 -8.26 -9.91 -1.06
N ILE A 92 -7.00 -10.34 -1.20
CA ILE A 92 -6.42 -10.69 -2.50
C ILE A 92 -7.23 -11.80 -3.18
N GLN A 93 -7.65 -12.82 -2.42
CA GLN A 93 -8.47 -13.91 -2.92
C GLN A 93 -9.88 -13.44 -3.32
N GLY A 94 -10.56 -12.64 -2.48
CA GLY A 94 -11.91 -12.13 -2.77
C GLY A 94 -11.96 -11.21 -4.00
N ALA A 95 -10.91 -10.45 -4.26
CA ALA A 95 -10.79 -9.61 -5.44
C ALA A 95 -10.62 -10.42 -6.75
N THR A 96 -10.37 -11.73 -6.69
CA THR A 96 -10.35 -12.60 -7.89
C THR A 96 -11.75 -12.90 -8.44
N THR A 97 -12.77 -12.91 -7.58
CA THR A 97 -14.13 -13.37 -7.93
C THR A 97 -14.97 -12.31 -8.64
N ARG A 98 -14.62 -11.01 -8.49
CA ARG A 98 -15.37 -9.92 -9.11
C ARG A 98 -14.60 -9.36 -10.31
N ARG A 99 -14.76 -9.96 -11.49
CA ARG A 99 -14.42 -9.29 -12.76
C ARG A 99 -15.30 -8.04 -12.86
N GLN A 100 -14.82 -6.89 -12.40
CA GLN A 100 -15.47 -5.63 -12.74
C GLN A 100 -15.31 -5.40 -14.24
N ARG A 101 -16.44 -5.14 -14.92
CA ARG A 101 -16.44 -4.61 -16.28
C ARG A 101 -15.57 -3.35 -16.30
N PRO A 102 -14.75 -3.13 -17.34
CA PRO A 102 -14.02 -1.88 -17.44
C PRO A 102 -15.03 -0.72 -17.40
N LEU A 103 -14.74 0.30 -16.58
CA LEU A 103 -15.43 1.58 -16.66
C LEU A 103 -15.18 2.11 -18.07
N GLY A 104 -16.19 2.00 -18.93
CA GLY A 104 -16.14 2.55 -20.27
C GLY A 104 -15.88 4.04 -20.18
N PHE A 105 -14.80 4.50 -20.80
CA PHE A 105 -14.63 5.91 -21.09
C PHE A 105 -15.78 6.33 -22.01
N PRO A 106 -16.60 7.36 -21.66
CA PRO A 106 -17.57 7.87 -22.61
C PRO A 106 -16.81 8.37 -23.84
N LYS A 107 -17.22 7.90 -25.03
CA LYS A 107 -16.67 8.41 -26.28
C LYS A 107 -16.97 9.91 -26.34
N SER A 108 -15.95 10.71 -26.59
CA SER A 108 -16.09 12.12 -26.95
C SER A 108 -16.89 12.20 -28.24
N GLU A 109 -18.11 12.71 -28.17
CA GLU A 109 -18.86 13.14 -29.34
C GLU A 109 -18.14 14.36 -29.96
N THR A 110 -18.08 14.34 -31.29
CA THR A 110 -17.41 15.32 -32.16
C THR A 110 -18.35 16.47 -32.48
#